data_AF-A0A961WJ88-F1
#
_entry.id   AF-A0A961WJ88-F1
#
_cell.length_a   1.000
_cell.length_b   1.000
_cell.length_c   1.000
_cell.angle_alpha   90.00
_cell.angle_beta   90.00
_cell.angle_gamma   90.00
#
_symmetry.space_group_name_H-M   'P 1'
#
loop_
_entity.id
_entity.type
_entity.pdbx_description
1 polymer ?
#
loop_
_entity_poly.entity_id
_entity_poly.type
_entity_poly.pdbx_seq_one_letter_code
_entity_poly.pdbx_strand_id
1 'polypeptide(L)'
;MSGEVEDGAKQATDSNAIVVVTVHGTNDAEAAEDGTRWWQRGSAFAQQLVAELKHRGLLSVEIRPLHWSGANSDNDRLDGARRLGAMINELSAGGQRYAIVAHSHGGNVAMEAIAGAARRNGLTGVVTFGTPFFVRRLKLVPRIVAAFQILLGLTMTPILLAYIGLFVSYADKLSASQLATAVLFFGGIAALCVWALVRGVRRLRAQTRALRGMRAAVEPETWLVVHSPRDEAMRLLETAARVKPSYVTHEWGVRAVKRFGPLAGILTVVAGFAYVSSYLMRPILDKIAKRGFDMGLAADFTFLLLVPVVYIAVRAVVSLIAHAGGGWLYAAFANRMISAGIVGAVYGGDADDALVRVERVPPLLGGAQELAIEAAELGGVDDRAIFESAQVVYEEALANERRAGGFGDPDRMWKLLSDALYHNAYMRDPRVIATVAEHVSRCLSRTAA
;
A
#
# COMPACT_ATOMS: atom_id res chain seq x y z
N MET A 1 3.51 52.39 -37.56
CA MET A 1 3.16 51.70 -36.29
C MET A 1 2.69 50.30 -36.65
N SER A 2 3.64 49.43 -36.88
CA SER A 2 3.50 48.00 -37.12
C SER A 2 3.62 47.31 -35.77
N GLY A 3 2.49 46.85 -35.23
CA GLY A 3 2.47 46.04 -34.02
C GLY A 3 2.77 44.59 -34.38
N GLU A 4 3.91 44.12 -33.89
CA GLU A 4 4.28 42.71 -33.85
C GLU A 4 3.16 41.90 -33.21
N VAL A 5 2.54 41.04 -34.00
CA VAL A 5 1.80 39.90 -33.49
C VAL A 5 2.87 38.92 -33.05
N GLU A 6 3.03 38.79 -31.72
CA GLU A 6 3.79 37.71 -31.09
C GLU A 6 3.29 36.37 -31.67
N ASP A 7 4.08 35.86 -32.61
CA ASP A 7 4.06 34.46 -33.00
C ASP A 7 4.41 33.66 -31.74
N GLY A 8 3.37 33.14 -31.10
CA GLY A 8 3.45 32.14 -30.04
C GLY A 8 4.15 30.92 -30.61
N ALA A 9 5.47 30.94 -30.55
CA ALA A 9 6.34 29.84 -30.87
C ALA A 9 5.93 28.63 -30.02
N LYS A 10 5.13 27.75 -30.63
CA LYS A 10 5.25 26.31 -30.40
C LYS A 10 6.72 26.01 -30.66
N GLN A 11 7.53 25.98 -29.60
CA GLN A 11 8.83 25.33 -29.63
C GLN A 11 8.59 23.94 -30.23
N ALA A 12 9.02 23.76 -31.48
CA ALA A 12 9.23 22.45 -32.03
C ALA A 12 10.18 21.77 -31.05
N THR A 13 9.64 20.85 -30.26
CA THR A 13 10.43 20.00 -29.36
C THR A 13 11.55 19.43 -30.20
N ASP A 14 12.78 19.85 -29.89
CA ASP A 14 13.95 19.43 -30.64
C ASP A 14 13.93 17.91 -30.70
N SER A 15 13.84 17.35 -31.91
CA SER A 15 13.58 15.92 -32.13
C SER A 15 14.73 15.02 -31.64
N ASN A 16 15.76 15.61 -31.02
CA ASN A 16 16.85 14.93 -30.31
C ASN A 16 17.01 15.29 -28.82
N ALA A 17 16.01 15.92 -28.18
CA ALA A 17 15.98 16.14 -26.73
C ALA A 17 15.17 15.06 -25.98
N ILE A 18 15.67 14.63 -24.82
CA ILE A 18 15.01 13.67 -23.92
C ILE A 18 15.24 14.01 -22.43
N VAL A 19 14.22 13.79 -21.62
CA VAL A 19 14.31 13.83 -20.14
C VAL A 19 14.39 12.40 -19.60
N VAL A 20 15.43 12.08 -18.82
CA VAL A 20 15.54 10.80 -18.11
C VAL A 20 15.14 11.02 -16.67
N VAL A 21 13.96 10.51 -16.29
CA VAL A 21 13.45 10.57 -14.93
C VAL A 21 14.05 9.44 -14.11
N THR A 22 14.79 9.76 -13.06
CA THR A 22 15.44 8.79 -12.17
C THR A 22 14.64 8.59 -10.88
N VAL A 23 14.38 7.34 -10.51
CA VAL A 23 13.54 6.98 -9.36
C VAL A 23 14.30 6.06 -8.42
N HIS A 24 14.65 6.58 -7.25
CA HIS A 24 15.49 5.88 -6.28
C HIS A 24 14.78 4.74 -5.53
N GLY A 25 15.58 3.84 -4.96
CA GLY A 25 15.12 2.74 -4.13
C GLY A 25 14.83 3.14 -2.68
N THR A 26 14.65 2.15 -1.81
CA THR A 26 14.40 2.39 -0.38
C THR A 26 15.65 2.90 0.33
N ASN A 27 15.46 3.81 1.28
CA ASN A 27 16.51 4.45 2.09
C ASN A 27 17.55 5.27 1.29
N ASP A 28 17.27 5.54 0.02
CA ASP A 28 18.10 6.33 -0.90
C ASP A 28 17.67 7.80 -1.04
N ALA A 29 16.64 8.22 -0.29
CA ALA A 29 16.15 9.59 -0.33
C ALA A 29 17.22 10.61 0.11
N GLU A 30 17.23 11.73 -0.61
CA GLU A 30 18.07 12.90 -0.35
C GLU A 30 17.30 14.16 -0.78
N ALA A 31 17.52 15.27 -0.08
CA ALA A 31 16.84 16.52 -0.40
C ALA A 31 17.43 17.21 -1.63
N ALA A 32 18.74 17.05 -1.86
CA ALA A 32 19.43 17.65 -2.99
C ALA A 32 19.13 16.91 -4.31
N GLU A 33 18.90 17.67 -5.38
CA GLU A 33 18.77 17.14 -6.74
C GLU A 33 20.13 16.76 -7.35
N ASP A 34 21.17 17.49 -6.97
CA ASP A 34 22.55 17.28 -7.40
C ASP A 34 23.35 16.55 -6.31
N GLY A 35 24.19 15.60 -6.70
CA GLY A 35 25.02 14.89 -5.74
C GLY A 35 25.62 13.59 -6.27
N THR A 36 26.06 12.74 -5.35
CA THR A 36 26.79 11.51 -5.67
C THR A 36 25.90 10.27 -5.73
N ARG A 37 24.65 10.34 -5.22
CA ARG A 37 23.74 9.20 -5.29
C ARG A 37 23.35 8.95 -6.74
N TRP A 38 23.27 7.68 -7.16
CA TRP A 38 23.15 7.30 -8.57
C TRP A 38 21.99 7.99 -9.30
N TRP A 39 20.90 8.29 -8.60
CA TRP A 39 19.69 8.90 -9.14
C TRP A 39 19.77 10.44 -9.24
N GLN A 40 20.73 11.08 -8.57
CA GLN A 40 20.90 12.53 -8.58
C GLN A 40 21.58 13.00 -9.87
N ARG A 41 21.37 14.28 -10.18
CA ARG A 41 22.14 14.99 -11.22
C ARG A 41 23.61 15.05 -10.83
N GLY A 42 24.48 14.91 -11.83
CA GLY A 42 25.92 14.95 -11.63
C GLY A 42 26.52 13.70 -10.98
N SER A 43 25.72 12.68 -10.64
CA SER A 43 26.25 11.41 -10.15
C SER A 43 27.06 10.68 -11.24
N ALA A 44 27.94 9.75 -10.84
CA ALA A 44 28.75 8.99 -11.80
C ALA A 44 27.87 8.24 -12.83
N PHE A 45 26.78 7.61 -12.36
CA PHE A 45 25.80 6.94 -13.22
C PHE A 45 25.13 7.93 -14.19
N ALA A 46 24.63 9.06 -13.69
CA ALA A 46 23.97 10.07 -14.49
C ALA A 46 24.88 10.63 -15.59
N GLN A 47 26.13 10.96 -15.24
CA GLN A 47 27.12 11.48 -16.20
C GLN A 47 27.44 10.46 -17.29
N GLN A 48 27.67 9.19 -16.93
CA GLN A 48 27.96 8.13 -17.89
C GLN A 48 26.76 7.83 -18.78
N LEU A 49 25.55 7.75 -18.23
CA LEU A 49 24.34 7.55 -19.01
C LEU A 49 24.10 8.69 -20.01
N VAL A 50 24.29 9.94 -19.59
CA VAL A 50 24.21 11.11 -20.48
C VAL A 50 25.26 11.03 -21.60
N ALA A 51 26.50 10.65 -21.28
CA ALA A 51 27.56 10.49 -22.28
C ALA A 51 27.22 9.40 -23.30
N GLU A 52 26.75 8.24 -22.85
CA GLU A 52 26.33 7.13 -23.72
C GLU A 52 25.15 7.50 -24.62
N LEU A 53 24.14 8.19 -24.08
CA LEU A 53 22.99 8.66 -24.86
C LEU A 53 23.42 9.70 -25.91
N LYS A 54 24.34 10.61 -25.56
CA LYS A 54 24.91 11.59 -26.51
C LYS A 54 25.72 10.92 -27.62
N HIS A 55 26.53 9.92 -27.28
CA HIS A 55 27.27 9.13 -28.27
C HIS A 55 26.33 8.44 -29.27
N ARG A 56 25.10 8.13 -28.86
CA ARG A 56 24.03 7.56 -29.70
C ARG A 56 23.19 8.60 -30.45
N GLY A 57 23.62 9.86 -30.47
CA GLY A 57 23.02 10.93 -31.29
C GLY A 57 21.98 11.81 -30.58
N LEU A 58 21.78 11.66 -29.27
CA LEU A 58 20.89 12.54 -28.50
C LEU A 58 21.62 13.85 -28.17
N LEU A 59 21.10 14.98 -28.66
CA LEU A 59 21.75 16.28 -28.53
C LEU A 59 21.57 16.86 -27.12
N SER A 60 20.40 16.64 -26.52
CA SER A 60 20.07 17.14 -25.18
C SER A 60 19.49 16.04 -24.32
N VAL A 61 20.14 15.77 -23.18
CA VAL A 61 19.72 14.78 -22.19
C VAL A 61 19.68 15.47 -20.83
N GLU A 62 18.48 15.58 -20.27
CA GLU A 62 18.26 16.12 -18.92
C GLU A 62 18.02 14.96 -17.95
N ILE A 63 18.73 14.94 -16.81
CA ILE A 63 18.39 14.04 -15.71
C ILE A 63 17.42 14.77 -14.77
N ARG A 64 16.24 14.17 -14.55
CA ARG A 64 15.21 14.71 -13.66
C ARG A 64 14.92 13.75 -12.50
N PRO A 65 15.52 14.00 -11.33
CA PRO A 65 15.30 13.19 -10.14
C PRO A 65 13.84 13.22 -9.64
N LEU A 66 13.27 12.08 -9.28
CA LEU A 66 12.02 12.02 -8.50
C LEU A 66 12.35 12.00 -7.01
N HIS A 67 11.87 13.00 -6.27
CA HIS A 67 11.89 12.98 -4.81
C HIS A 67 10.67 12.27 -4.24
N TRP A 68 10.89 11.14 -3.56
CA TRP A 68 9.92 10.47 -2.70
C TRP A 68 10.61 10.06 -1.39
N SER A 69 9.85 9.58 -0.39
CA SER A 69 10.42 9.36 0.95
C SER A 69 11.49 8.27 0.99
N GLY A 70 11.46 7.32 0.06
CA GLY A 70 12.30 6.13 0.10
C GLY A 70 11.96 5.19 1.25
N ALA A 71 10.91 5.45 2.03
CA ALA A 71 10.57 4.61 3.17
C ALA A 71 10.10 3.23 2.72
N ASN A 72 10.30 2.21 3.57
CA ASN A 72 9.69 0.91 3.37
C ASN A 72 8.19 0.92 3.77
N SER A 73 7.40 1.74 3.08
CA SER A 73 5.95 1.89 3.25
C SER A 73 5.27 1.84 1.87
N ASP A 74 4.19 1.06 1.76
CA ASP A 74 3.40 0.98 0.53
C ASP A 74 2.62 2.27 0.31
N ASN A 75 2.15 2.91 1.39
CA ASN A 75 1.51 4.22 1.30
C ASN A 75 2.48 5.28 0.76
N ASP A 76 3.73 5.28 1.22
CA ASP A 76 4.76 6.21 0.73
C ASP A 76 5.16 5.94 -0.71
N ARG A 77 5.23 4.67 -1.13
CA ARG A 77 5.39 4.30 -2.54
C ARG A 77 4.23 4.83 -3.39
N LEU A 78 2.99 4.70 -2.92
CA LEU A 78 1.82 5.23 -3.62
C LEU A 78 1.83 6.77 -3.66
N ASP A 79 2.35 7.44 -2.64
CA ASP A 79 2.55 8.89 -2.68
C ASP A 79 3.62 9.29 -3.71
N GLY A 80 4.77 8.60 -3.70
CA GLY A 80 5.80 8.75 -4.72
C GLY A 80 5.25 8.52 -6.13
N ALA A 81 4.39 7.51 -6.30
CA ALA A 81 3.75 7.22 -7.58
C ALA A 81 2.79 8.33 -8.03
N ARG A 82 2.05 8.96 -7.10
CA ARG A 82 1.23 10.14 -7.41
C ARG A 82 2.08 11.32 -7.86
N ARG A 83 3.21 11.58 -7.18
CA ARG A 83 4.16 12.65 -7.55
C ARG A 83 4.77 12.41 -8.92
N LEU A 84 5.24 11.19 -9.18
CA LEU A 84 5.76 10.81 -10.49
C LEU A 84 4.66 10.87 -11.56
N GLY A 85 3.43 10.47 -11.25
CA GLY A 85 2.29 10.60 -12.15
C GLY A 85 1.99 12.05 -12.53
N ALA A 86 2.15 12.99 -11.58
CA ALA A 86 2.03 14.42 -11.86
C ALA A 86 3.15 14.90 -12.79
N MET A 87 4.40 14.50 -12.55
CA MET A 87 5.55 14.80 -13.42
C MET A 87 5.37 14.22 -14.83
N ILE A 88 4.90 12.97 -14.96
CA ILE A 88 4.56 12.33 -16.24
C ILE A 88 3.52 13.17 -16.99
N ASN A 89 2.45 13.61 -16.31
CA ASN A 89 1.42 14.44 -16.93
C ASN A 89 1.97 15.80 -17.39
N GLU A 90 2.88 16.41 -16.63
CA GLU A 90 3.55 17.66 -16.97
C GLU A 90 4.42 17.50 -18.22
N LEU A 91 5.32 16.51 -18.23
CA LEU A 91 6.19 16.19 -19.37
C LEU A 91 5.35 15.91 -20.63
N SER A 92 4.31 15.09 -20.49
CA SER A 92 3.40 14.78 -21.60
C SER A 92 2.58 15.99 -22.08
N ALA A 93 2.19 16.91 -21.19
CA ALA A 93 1.49 18.13 -21.58
C ALA A 93 2.42 19.12 -22.30
N GLY A 94 3.70 19.15 -21.93
CA GLY A 94 4.75 19.91 -22.61
C GLY A 94 5.25 19.27 -23.91
N GLY A 95 4.73 18.10 -24.29
CA GLY A 95 5.19 17.36 -25.47
C GLY A 95 6.62 16.81 -25.36
N GLN A 96 7.19 16.81 -24.15
CA GLN A 96 8.55 16.35 -23.92
C GLN A 96 8.62 14.83 -24.04
N ARG A 97 9.68 14.34 -24.66
CA ARG A 97 9.99 12.91 -24.67
C ARG A 97 10.81 12.58 -23.43
N TYR A 98 10.48 11.47 -22.78
CA TYR A 98 11.12 11.07 -21.55
C TYR A 98 11.26 9.56 -21.44
N ALA A 99 12.24 9.13 -20.65
CA ALA A 99 12.42 7.75 -20.22
C ALA A 99 12.42 7.70 -18.69
N ILE A 100 12.06 6.56 -18.12
CA ILE A 100 12.08 6.37 -16.66
C ILE A 100 13.11 5.30 -16.32
N VAL A 101 14.00 5.61 -15.39
CA VAL A 101 15.01 4.69 -14.88
C VAL A 101 14.81 4.55 -13.37
N ALA A 102 14.44 3.36 -12.92
CA ALA A 102 14.06 3.12 -11.54
C ALA A 102 14.79 1.92 -10.94
N HIS A 103 14.92 1.90 -9.63
CA HIS A 103 15.64 0.85 -8.90
C HIS A 103 14.84 0.35 -7.71
N SER A 104 14.96 -0.93 -7.40
CA SER A 104 14.38 -1.53 -6.20
C SER A 104 12.89 -1.20 -6.08
N HIS A 105 12.42 -0.73 -4.92
CA HIS A 105 11.05 -0.25 -4.72
C HIS A 105 10.65 0.96 -5.59
N GLY A 106 11.62 1.73 -6.10
CA GLY A 106 11.38 2.78 -7.09
C GLY A 106 10.76 2.26 -8.38
N GLY A 107 11.02 1.02 -8.78
CA GLY A 107 10.35 0.42 -9.94
C GLY A 107 8.85 0.18 -9.71
N ASN A 108 8.43 -0.07 -8.47
CA ASN A 108 7.01 -0.11 -8.12
C ASN A 108 6.38 1.28 -8.18
N VAL A 109 7.10 2.32 -7.74
CA VAL A 109 6.69 3.72 -7.88
C VAL A 109 6.46 4.07 -9.35
N ALA A 110 7.40 3.71 -10.23
CA ALA A 110 7.28 3.89 -11.67
C ALA A 110 6.06 3.17 -12.27
N MET A 111 5.88 1.88 -11.96
CA MET A 111 4.75 1.10 -12.46
C MET A 111 3.40 1.71 -12.06
N GLU A 112 3.22 2.06 -10.79
CA GLU A 112 1.97 2.62 -10.29
C GLU A 112 1.73 4.04 -10.84
N ALA A 113 2.78 4.84 -11.00
CA ALA A 113 2.69 6.18 -11.60
C ALA A 113 2.23 6.12 -13.05
N ILE A 114 2.82 5.23 -13.86
CA ILE A 114 2.45 5.03 -15.25
C ILE A 114 1.01 4.53 -15.33
N ALA A 115 0.64 3.52 -14.54
CA ALA A 115 -0.72 2.98 -14.52
C ALA A 115 -1.77 4.04 -14.14
N GLY A 116 -1.41 4.98 -13.24
CA GLY A 116 -2.29 6.05 -12.74
C GLY A 116 -2.30 7.35 -13.56
N ALA A 117 -1.27 7.61 -14.36
CA ALA A 117 -1.16 8.87 -15.12
C ALA A 117 -2.28 9.04 -16.15
N ALA A 118 -2.74 10.27 -16.33
CA ALA A 118 -3.83 10.61 -17.24
C ALA A 118 -3.34 10.79 -18.69
N ARG A 119 -2.12 11.32 -18.84
CA ARG A 119 -1.42 11.51 -20.11
C ARG A 119 -0.06 10.84 -20.01
N ARG A 120 0.38 10.24 -21.12
CA ARG A 120 1.63 9.45 -21.18
C ARG A 120 2.35 9.61 -22.52
N ASN A 121 1.91 10.59 -23.31
CA ASN A 121 2.52 10.91 -24.59
C ASN A 121 3.97 11.29 -24.35
N GLY A 122 4.88 10.78 -25.17
CA GLY A 122 6.31 11.04 -25.01
C GLY A 122 7.03 10.09 -24.06
N LEU A 123 6.36 9.14 -23.38
CA LEU A 123 7.07 8.05 -22.70
C LEU A 123 7.74 7.15 -23.75
N THR A 124 9.05 7.12 -23.74
CA THR A 124 9.87 6.40 -24.74
C THR A 124 10.27 5.02 -24.25
N GLY A 125 10.70 4.89 -23.00
CA GLY A 125 11.09 3.60 -22.43
C GLY A 125 11.17 3.65 -20.91
N VAL A 126 11.12 2.47 -20.30
CA VAL A 126 11.22 2.28 -18.85
C VAL A 126 12.28 1.22 -18.57
N VAL A 127 13.18 1.54 -17.67
CA VAL A 127 14.21 0.61 -17.18
C VAL A 127 14.06 0.46 -15.69
N THR A 128 14.04 -0.78 -15.22
CA THR A 128 14.00 -1.09 -13.79
C THR A 128 15.12 -2.02 -13.39
N PHE A 129 15.85 -1.68 -12.33
CA PHE A 129 16.93 -2.49 -11.76
C PHE A 129 16.47 -3.21 -10.51
N GLY A 130 16.66 -4.53 -10.44
CA GLY A 130 16.44 -5.35 -9.23
C GLY A 130 15.05 -5.20 -8.60
N THR A 131 14.03 -4.76 -9.35
CA THR A 131 12.76 -4.34 -8.76
C THR A 131 11.90 -5.54 -8.35
N PRO A 132 11.55 -5.69 -7.05
CA PRO A 132 10.59 -6.70 -6.63
C PRO A 132 9.17 -6.19 -6.91
N PHE A 133 8.63 -6.47 -8.09
CA PHE A 133 7.31 -5.95 -8.47
C PHE A 133 6.20 -6.57 -7.64
N PHE A 134 5.34 -5.73 -7.10
CA PHE A 134 4.30 -6.14 -6.18
C PHE A 134 2.97 -6.41 -6.87
N VAL A 135 2.42 -7.59 -6.59
CA VAL A 135 1.04 -7.93 -6.91
C VAL A 135 0.15 -7.52 -5.73
N ARG A 136 -0.55 -6.41 -5.92
CA ARG A 136 -1.48 -5.85 -4.95
C ARG A 136 -2.89 -6.41 -5.11
N ARG A 137 -3.60 -6.58 -3.99
CA ARG A 137 -5.00 -6.99 -3.98
C ARG A 137 -5.71 -6.33 -2.80
N LEU A 138 -6.80 -5.63 -3.05
CA LEU A 138 -7.54 -4.87 -2.04
C LEU A 138 -7.85 -5.70 -0.77
N LYS A 139 -7.53 -5.22 0.43
CA LYS A 139 -7.80 -5.97 1.67
C LYS A 139 -9.31 -6.23 1.82
N LEU A 140 -9.67 -7.28 2.58
CA LEU A 140 -11.07 -7.70 2.74
C LEU A 140 -11.94 -6.57 3.32
N VAL A 141 -11.45 -5.88 4.36
CA VAL A 141 -12.18 -4.79 5.02
C VAL A 141 -12.43 -3.63 4.04
N PRO A 142 -11.43 -3.04 3.37
CA PRO A 142 -11.61 -2.13 2.25
C PRO A 142 -12.61 -2.56 1.17
N ARG A 143 -12.61 -3.84 0.77
CA ARG A 143 -13.59 -4.36 -0.19
C ARG A 143 -15.00 -4.33 0.34
N ILE A 144 -15.23 -4.78 1.57
CA ILE A 144 -16.54 -4.76 2.21
C ILE A 144 -17.02 -3.32 2.36
N VAL A 145 -16.16 -2.40 2.80
CA VAL A 145 -16.49 -0.97 2.90
C VAL A 145 -16.88 -0.40 1.53
N ALA A 146 -16.13 -0.71 0.47
CA ALA A 146 -16.47 -0.26 -0.88
C ALA A 146 -17.80 -0.86 -1.38
N ALA A 147 -18.06 -2.14 -1.10
CA ALA A 147 -19.31 -2.79 -1.46
C ALA A 147 -20.51 -2.19 -0.70
N PHE A 148 -20.33 -1.91 0.60
CA PHE A 148 -21.34 -1.23 1.42
C PHE A 148 -21.62 0.19 0.90
N GLN A 149 -20.58 0.96 0.53
CA GLN A 149 -20.74 2.28 -0.07
C GLN A 149 -21.54 2.24 -1.39
N ILE A 150 -21.31 1.23 -2.22
CA ILE A 150 -22.07 1.01 -3.46
C ILE A 150 -23.52 0.67 -3.14
N LEU A 151 -23.75 -0.29 -2.24
CA LEU A 151 -25.09 -0.70 -1.84
C LEU A 151 -25.88 0.50 -1.28
N LEU A 152 -25.29 1.22 -0.32
CA LEU A 152 -25.89 2.39 0.31
C LEU A 152 -26.32 3.43 -0.73
N GLY A 153 -25.43 3.76 -1.68
CA GLY A 153 -25.75 4.74 -2.70
C GLY A 153 -26.76 4.26 -3.74
N LEU A 154 -26.74 2.97 -4.13
CA LEU A 154 -27.75 2.41 -5.03
C LEU A 154 -29.14 2.33 -4.39
N THR A 155 -29.24 2.09 -3.09
CA THR A 155 -30.53 1.96 -2.40
C THR A 155 -31.06 3.28 -1.85
N MET A 156 -30.24 4.07 -1.18
CA MET A 156 -30.71 5.27 -0.47
C MET A 156 -30.92 6.46 -1.40
N THR A 157 -30.06 6.65 -2.41
CA THR A 157 -30.22 7.77 -3.36
C THR A 157 -31.59 7.79 -4.04
N PRO A 158 -32.11 6.71 -4.66
CA PRO A 158 -33.43 6.76 -5.29
C PRO A 158 -34.56 7.00 -4.29
N ILE A 159 -34.46 6.48 -3.06
CA ILE A 159 -35.43 6.73 -1.99
C ILE A 159 -35.46 8.22 -1.63
N LEU A 160 -34.28 8.83 -1.42
CA LEU A 160 -34.16 10.25 -1.09
C LEU A 160 -34.66 11.15 -2.22
N LEU A 161 -34.38 10.79 -3.48
CA LEU A 161 -34.91 11.50 -4.64
C LEU A 161 -36.44 11.38 -4.75
N ALA A 162 -37.00 10.21 -4.43
CA ALA A 162 -38.45 10.02 -4.36
C ALA A 162 -39.09 10.89 -3.26
N TYR A 163 -38.46 11.01 -2.09
CA TYR A 163 -38.91 11.94 -1.05
C TYR A 163 -38.87 13.39 -1.53
N ILE A 164 -37.80 13.82 -2.19
CA ILE A 164 -37.73 15.17 -2.78
C ILE A 164 -38.89 15.38 -3.77
N GLY A 165 -39.14 14.41 -4.66
CA GLY A 165 -40.26 14.44 -5.60
C GLY A 165 -41.63 14.54 -4.89
N LEU A 166 -41.80 13.82 -3.78
CA LEU A 166 -43.00 13.88 -2.95
C LEU A 166 -43.18 15.29 -2.34
N PHE A 167 -42.14 15.87 -1.74
CA PHE A 167 -42.20 17.23 -1.20
C PHE A 167 -42.50 18.28 -2.27
N VAL A 168 -41.91 18.13 -3.46
CA VAL A 168 -42.19 18.99 -4.63
C VAL A 168 -43.64 18.83 -5.09
N SER A 169 -44.20 17.61 -5.08
CA SER A 169 -45.62 17.39 -5.44
C SER A 169 -46.61 18.03 -4.45
N TYR A 170 -46.17 18.31 -3.22
CA TYR A 170 -46.94 19.03 -2.20
C TYR A 170 -46.55 20.52 -2.07
N ALA A 171 -45.83 21.07 -3.05
CA ALA A 171 -45.32 22.45 -2.97
C ALA A 171 -46.42 23.48 -2.67
N ASP A 172 -47.62 23.34 -3.23
CA ASP A 172 -48.74 24.26 -3.02
C ASP A 172 -49.27 24.27 -1.56
N LYS A 173 -48.97 23.22 -0.79
CA LYS A 173 -49.41 23.05 0.61
C LYS A 173 -48.33 23.37 1.62
N LEU A 174 -47.10 23.60 1.17
CA LEU A 174 -45.94 23.83 2.02
C LEU A 174 -45.51 25.29 1.90
N SER A 175 -45.03 25.86 2.99
CA SER A 175 -44.33 27.15 2.91
C SER A 175 -43.00 27.00 2.14
N ALA A 176 -42.57 28.07 1.48
CA ALA A 176 -41.31 28.07 0.72
C ALA A 176 -40.09 27.64 1.56
N SER A 177 -40.05 28.01 2.84
CA SER A 177 -38.98 27.64 3.77
C SER A 177 -38.99 26.15 4.12
N GLN A 178 -40.17 25.53 4.29
CA GLN A 178 -40.30 24.09 4.51
C GLN A 178 -39.84 23.30 3.29
N LEU A 179 -40.27 23.72 2.09
CA LEU A 179 -39.85 23.08 0.85
C LEU A 179 -38.33 23.21 0.66
N ALA A 180 -37.77 24.40 0.86
CA ALA A 180 -36.33 24.64 0.77
C ALA A 180 -35.55 23.78 1.77
N THR A 181 -36.01 23.70 3.02
CA THR A 181 -35.37 22.89 4.07
C THR A 181 -35.38 21.40 3.71
N ALA A 182 -36.51 20.87 3.24
CA ALA A 182 -36.62 19.48 2.82
C ALA A 182 -35.69 19.18 1.64
N VAL A 183 -35.70 20.03 0.60
CA VAL A 183 -34.85 19.87 -0.59
C VAL A 183 -33.37 19.92 -0.20
N LEU A 184 -32.95 20.87 0.63
CA LEU A 184 -31.56 20.98 1.07
C LEU A 184 -31.13 19.77 1.91
N PHE A 185 -31.98 19.33 2.86
CA PHE A 185 -31.67 18.19 3.72
C PHE A 185 -31.58 16.88 2.93
N PHE A 186 -32.63 16.51 2.20
CA PHE A 186 -32.66 15.27 1.44
C PHE A 186 -31.70 15.32 0.25
N GLY A 187 -31.56 16.48 -0.40
CA GLY A 187 -30.62 16.70 -1.50
C GLY A 187 -29.15 16.58 -1.05
N GLY A 188 -28.82 17.15 0.11
CA GLY A 188 -27.49 17.02 0.71
C GLY A 188 -27.13 15.57 1.03
N ILE A 189 -28.03 14.82 1.66
CA ILE A 189 -27.82 13.39 1.95
C ILE A 189 -27.73 12.58 0.65
N ALA A 190 -28.59 12.86 -0.33
CA ALA A 190 -28.54 12.19 -1.63
C ALA A 190 -27.19 12.41 -2.33
N ALA A 191 -26.64 13.63 -2.28
CA ALA A 191 -25.32 13.94 -2.81
C ALA A 191 -24.20 13.16 -2.10
N LEU A 192 -24.26 13.03 -0.77
CA LEU A 192 -23.31 12.21 -0.01
C LEU A 192 -23.40 10.71 -0.37
N CYS A 193 -24.61 10.19 -0.56
CA CYS A 193 -24.84 8.82 -1.01
C CYS A 193 -24.28 8.58 -2.43
N VAL A 194 -24.47 9.53 -3.36
CA VAL A 194 -23.88 9.48 -4.70
C VAL A 194 -22.35 9.54 -4.63
N TRP A 195 -21.79 10.41 -3.81
CA TRP A 195 -20.35 10.47 -3.59
C TRP A 195 -19.80 9.15 -3.04
N ALA A 196 -20.47 8.55 -2.07
CA ALA A 196 -20.12 7.24 -1.52
C ALA A 196 -20.16 6.15 -2.60
N LEU A 197 -21.22 6.11 -3.41
CA LEU A 197 -21.34 5.20 -4.56
C LEU A 197 -20.16 5.35 -5.51
N VAL A 198 -19.89 6.58 -5.96
CA VAL A 198 -18.79 6.87 -6.89
C VAL A 198 -17.45 6.45 -6.27
N ARG A 199 -17.22 6.73 -4.99
CA ARG A 199 -16.00 6.32 -4.27
C ARG A 199 -15.87 4.80 -4.20
N GLY A 200 -16.93 4.09 -3.84
CA GLY A 200 -16.95 2.63 -3.75
C GLY A 200 -16.67 1.97 -5.11
N VAL A 201 -17.36 2.43 -6.17
CA VAL A 201 -17.12 1.97 -7.54
C VAL A 201 -15.69 2.25 -7.98
N ARG A 202 -15.19 3.47 -7.73
CA ARG A 202 -13.82 3.86 -8.08
C ARG A 202 -12.80 2.95 -7.40
N ARG A 203 -13.00 2.64 -6.13
CA ARG A 203 -12.10 1.79 -5.33
C ARG A 203 -12.05 0.36 -5.86
N LEU A 204 -13.19 -0.26 -6.15
CA LEU A 204 -13.23 -1.62 -6.72
C LEU A 204 -12.67 -1.67 -8.15
N ARG A 205 -12.88 -0.62 -8.94
CA ARG A 205 -12.39 -0.53 -10.33
C ARG A 205 -10.96 0.01 -10.44
N ALA A 206 -10.30 0.39 -9.34
CA ALA A 206 -8.98 1.02 -9.39
C ALA A 206 -7.95 0.10 -10.05
N GLN A 207 -7.86 -1.16 -9.60
CA GLN A 207 -6.92 -2.14 -10.15
C GLN A 207 -7.19 -2.45 -11.63
N THR A 208 -8.47 -2.60 -12.02
CA THR A 208 -8.82 -2.83 -13.43
C THR A 208 -8.47 -1.62 -14.30
N ARG A 209 -8.66 -0.40 -13.79
CA ARG A 209 -8.28 0.84 -14.50
C ARG A 209 -6.76 0.97 -14.60
N ALA A 210 -6.02 0.65 -13.55
CA ALA A 210 -4.56 0.62 -13.57
C ALA A 210 -4.03 -0.38 -14.61
N LEU A 211 -4.58 -1.60 -14.65
CA LEU A 211 -4.22 -2.61 -15.65
C LEU A 211 -4.49 -2.15 -17.08
N ARG A 212 -5.68 -1.59 -17.34
CA ARG A 212 -6.02 -1.04 -18.66
C ARG A 212 -5.13 0.14 -19.02
N GLY A 213 -4.87 1.00 -18.04
CA GLY A 213 -4.00 2.17 -18.16
C GLY A 213 -2.59 1.75 -18.57
N MET A 214 -2.01 0.76 -17.88
CA MET A 214 -0.69 0.22 -18.16
C MET A 214 -0.61 -0.40 -19.57
N ARG A 215 -1.54 -1.29 -19.92
CA ARG A 215 -1.54 -1.97 -21.23
C ARG A 215 -1.74 -1.02 -22.40
N ALA A 216 -2.44 0.10 -22.19
CA ALA A 216 -2.60 1.13 -23.21
C ALA A 216 -1.40 2.09 -23.28
N ALA A 217 -0.55 2.12 -22.25
CA ALA A 217 0.53 3.08 -22.11
C ALA A 217 1.89 2.56 -22.58
N VAL A 218 2.14 1.28 -22.35
CA VAL A 218 3.47 0.70 -22.45
C VAL A 218 3.34 -0.60 -23.21
N GLU A 219 4.09 -0.72 -24.30
CA GLU A 219 4.32 -2.01 -24.96
C GLU A 219 5.31 -2.82 -24.13
N PRO A 220 5.17 -4.15 -24.00
CA PRO A 220 6.09 -4.97 -23.24
C PRO A 220 7.57 -4.73 -23.61
N GLU A 221 7.86 -4.45 -24.87
CA GLU A 221 9.20 -4.21 -25.41
C GLU A 221 9.82 -2.88 -25.00
N THR A 222 9.03 -1.91 -24.53
CA THR A 222 9.52 -0.61 -24.04
C THR A 222 9.81 -0.62 -22.54
N TRP A 223 9.63 -1.77 -21.87
CA TRP A 223 10.03 -1.98 -20.49
C TRP A 223 11.16 -3.00 -20.40
N LEU A 224 12.33 -2.55 -19.96
CA LEU A 224 13.49 -3.40 -19.67
C LEU A 224 13.63 -3.61 -18.16
N VAL A 225 13.59 -4.86 -17.74
CA VAL A 225 13.91 -5.30 -16.39
C VAL A 225 15.34 -5.83 -16.38
N VAL A 226 16.21 -5.13 -15.68
CA VAL A 226 17.58 -5.57 -15.45
C VAL A 226 17.65 -6.18 -14.05
N HIS A 227 18.08 -7.44 -13.94
CA HIS A 227 18.21 -8.11 -12.65
C HIS A 227 19.40 -9.08 -12.65
N SER A 228 19.84 -9.45 -11.47
CA SER A 228 20.78 -10.56 -11.28
C SER A 228 20.06 -11.74 -10.62
N PRO A 229 20.29 -12.98 -11.07
CA PRO A 229 19.81 -14.17 -10.36
C PRO A 229 20.31 -14.26 -8.91
N ARG A 230 21.41 -13.57 -8.59
CA ARG A 230 21.99 -13.51 -7.26
C ARG A 230 21.52 -12.31 -6.43
N ASP A 231 20.62 -11.47 -6.95
CA ASP A 231 20.08 -10.32 -6.19
C ASP A 231 19.45 -10.80 -4.89
N GLU A 232 20.14 -10.57 -3.78
CA GLU A 232 19.80 -11.14 -2.48
C GLU A 232 18.52 -10.52 -1.91
N ALA A 233 18.30 -9.22 -2.18
CA ALA A 233 17.08 -8.54 -1.81
C ALA A 233 15.89 -9.21 -2.50
N MET A 234 15.98 -9.46 -3.81
CA MET A 234 14.94 -10.19 -4.53
C MET A 234 14.72 -11.60 -3.97
N ARG A 235 15.79 -12.37 -3.73
CA ARG A 235 15.66 -13.74 -3.21
C ARG A 235 15.07 -13.80 -1.80
N LEU A 236 15.45 -12.89 -0.93
CA LEU A 236 14.89 -12.79 0.42
C LEU A 236 13.41 -12.48 0.33
N LEU A 237 13.02 -11.52 -0.51
CA LEU A 237 11.63 -11.14 -0.74
C LEU A 237 10.82 -12.27 -1.40
N GLU A 238 11.37 -13.01 -2.35
CA GLU A 238 10.70 -14.18 -2.92
C GLU A 238 10.50 -15.28 -1.87
N THR A 239 11.49 -15.48 -1.00
CA THR A 239 11.43 -16.48 0.08
C THR A 239 10.43 -16.07 1.15
N ALA A 240 10.47 -14.82 1.60
CA ALA A 240 9.54 -14.27 2.59
C ALA A 240 8.09 -14.32 2.08
N ALA A 241 7.84 -14.09 0.79
CA ALA A 241 6.51 -14.19 0.20
C ALA A 241 5.99 -15.64 0.14
N ARG A 242 6.89 -16.62 0.03
CA ARG A 242 6.55 -18.06 0.02
C ARG A 242 6.35 -18.61 1.43
N VAL A 243 7.07 -18.10 2.41
CA VAL A 243 6.96 -18.53 3.79
C VAL A 243 5.63 -18.01 4.35
N LYS A 244 4.66 -18.92 4.50
CA LYS A 244 3.40 -18.70 5.24
C LYS A 244 3.48 -19.43 6.57
N PRO A 245 4.23 -18.90 7.54
CA PRO A 245 4.45 -19.57 8.79
C PRO A 245 3.13 -19.63 9.57
N SER A 246 2.70 -20.85 9.90
CA SER A 246 1.63 -21.07 10.87
C SER A 246 2.24 -21.10 12.26
N TYR A 247 2.53 -19.92 12.83
CA TYR A 247 3.07 -19.79 14.19
C TYR A 247 2.07 -20.22 15.27
N VAL A 248 0.78 -19.99 14.99
CA VAL A 248 -0.33 -20.26 15.90
C VAL A 248 -1.09 -21.48 15.44
N THR A 249 -1.02 -22.56 16.20
CA THR A 249 -1.77 -23.79 15.88
C THR A 249 -3.24 -23.66 16.26
N HIS A 250 -4.09 -24.49 15.65
CA HIS A 250 -5.50 -24.62 16.03
C HIS A 250 -5.67 -24.81 17.53
N GLU A 251 -4.87 -25.71 18.13
CA GLU A 251 -4.96 -26.00 19.56
C GLU A 251 -4.59 -24.80 20.43
N TRP A 252 -3.57 -24.02 20.04
CA TRP A 252 -3.26 -22.78 20.73
C TRP A 252 -4.44 -21.82 20.64
N GLY A 253 -5.09 -21.72 19.48
CA GLY A 253 -6.27 -20.89 19.29
C GLY A 253 -7.44 -21.32 20.19
N VAL A 254 -7.73 -22.62 20.28
CA VAL A 254 -8.74 -23.15 21.21
C VAL A 254 -8.38 -22.80 22.66
N ARG A 255 -7.12 -22.96 23.07
CA ARG A 255 -6.65 -22.59 24.42
C ARG A 255 -6.79 -21.09 24.69
N ALA A 256 -6.45 -20.25 23.72
CA ALA A 256 -6.55 -18.79 23.85
C ALA A 256 -8.02 -18.35 24.00
N VAL A 257 -8.93 -18.81 23.13
CA VAL A 257 -10.36 -18.51 23.23
C VAL A 257 -10.94 -18.99 24.57
N LYS A 258 -10.55 -20.19 25.05
CA LYS A 258 -10.96 -20.68 26.37
C LYS A 258 -10.45 -19.82 27.52
N ARG A 259 -9.24 -19.25 27.43
CA ARG A 259 -8.69 -18.33 28.45
C ARG A 259 -9.46 -17.01 28.52
N PHE A 260 -10.15 -16.59 27.46
CA PHE A 260 -11.08 -15.46 27.51
C PHE A 260 -12.41 -15.80 28.20
N GLY A 261 -12.74 -17.09 28.34
CA GLY A 261 -13.98 -17.55 28.95
C GLY A 261 -14.26 -17.00 30.36
N PRO A 262 -13.31 -17.03 31.30
CA PRO A 262 -13.48 -16.41 32.62
C PRO A 262 -13.76 -14.90 32.55
N LEU A 263 -13.03 -14.16 31.71
CA LEU A 263 -13.24 -12.70 31.57
C LEU A 263 -14.61 -12.38 30.96
N ALA A 264 -14.99 -13.09 29.89
CA ALA A 264 -16.30 -12.95 29.28
C ALA A 264 -17.41 -13.30 30.28
N GLY A 265 -17.24 -14.37 31.07
CA GLY A 265 -18.17 -14.76 32.13
C GLY A 265 -18.34 -13.67 33.18
N ILE A 266 -17.25 -13.07 33.67
CA ILE A 266 -17.31 -11.96 34.63
C ILE A 266 -18.03 -10.75 34.03
N LEU A 267 -17.66 -10.34 32.81
CA LEU A 267 -18.27 -9.19 32.13
C LEU A 267 -19.77 -9.40 31.88
N THR A 268 -20.19 -10.59 31.45
CA THR A 268 -21.60 -10.92 31.24
C THR A 268 -22.38 -10.95 32.55
N VAL A 269 -21.81 -11.51 33.63
CA VAL A 269 -22.43 -11.47 34.96
C VAL A 269 -22.60 -10.05 35.45
N VAL A 270 -21.56 -9.20 35.34
CA VAL A 270 -21.62 -7.79 35.79
C VAL A 270 -22.62 -7.00 34.96
N ALA A 271 -22.59 -7.10 33.63
CA ALA A 271 -23.51 -6.38 32.75
C ALA A 271 -24.95 -6.86 32.91
N GLY A 272 -25.16 -8.18 33.01
CA GLY A 272 -26.47 -8.77 33.27
C GLY A 272 -27.01 -8.35 34.63
N PHE A 273 -26.18 -8.41 35.68
CA PHE A 273 -26.57 -7.94 37.00
C PHE A 273 -26.89 -6.45 36.99
N ALA A 274 -26.07 -5.60 36.37
CA ALA A 274 -26.36 -4.17 36.26
C ALA A 274 -27.73 -3.93 35.58
N TYR A 275 -28.01 -4.64 34.48
CA TYR A 275 -29.27 -4.53 33.74
C TYR A 275 -30.50 -4.96 34.56
N VAL A 276 -30.41 -6.06 35.32
CA VAL A 276 -31.56 -6.61 36.08
C VAL A 276 -31.56 -6.18 37.56
N SER A 277 -30.51 -5.52 38.05
CA SER A 277 -30.31 -5.19 39.47
C SER A 277 -31.44 -4.33 40.03
N SER A 278 -31.94 -3.35 39.26
CA SER A 278 -33.04 -2.49 39.70
C SER A 278 -34.33 -3.27 39.92
N TYR A 279 -34.57 -4.32 39.14
CA TYR A 279 -35.71 -5.21 39.30
C TYR A 279 -35.53 -6.16 40.49
N LEU A 280 -34.36 -6.77 40.62
CA LEU A 280 -34.08 -7.78 41.66
C LEU A 280 -33.82 -7.18 43.05
N MET A 281 -33.21 -5.99 43.14
CA MET A 281 -32.89 -5.35 44.42
C MET A 281 -34.10 -4.67 45.06
N ARG A 282 -35.07 -4.22 44.26
CA ARG A 282 -36.20 -3.43 44.76
C ARG A 282 -37.02 -4.16 45.85
N PRO A 283 -37.42 -5.43 45.68
CA PRO A 283 -38.12 -6.17 46.73
C PRO A 283 -37.30 -6.34 48.02
N ILE A 284 -35.99 -6.53 47.89
CA ILE A 284 -35.06 -6.70 49.03
C ILE A 284 -34.93 -5.38 49.80
N LEU A 285 -34.70 -4.28 49.10
CA LEU A 285 -34.58 -2.95 49.70
C LEU A 285 -35.88 -2.58 50.42
N ASP A 286 -37.03 -2.88 49.82
CA ASP A 286 -38.35 -2.64 50.42
C ASP A 286 -38.58 -3.48 51.70
N LYS A 287 -38.14 -4.76 51.72
CA LYS A 287 -38.23 -5.63 52.90
C LYS A 287 -37.27 -5.20 54.02
N ILE A 288 -36.04 -4.83 53.67
CA ILE A 288 -35.04 -4.31 54.62
C ILE A 288 -35.53 -3.00 55.25
N ALA A 289 -36.07 -2.07 54.45
CA ALA A 289 -36.60 -0.80 54.95
C ALA A 289 -37.72 -1.00 55.98
N LYS A 290 -38.52 -2.06 55.83
CA LYS A 290 -39.61 -2.43 56.74
C LYS A 290 -39.15 -3.27 57.95
N ARG A 291 -37.85 -3.54 58.09
CA ARG A 291 -37.26 -4.43 59.12
C ARG A 291 -37.86 -5.84 59.13
N GLY A 292 -38.38 -6.31 57.99
CA GLY A 292 -38.94 -7.66 57.84
C GLY A 292 -37.84 -8.66 57.47
N PHE A 293 -37.33 -9.40 58.47
CA PHE A 293 -36.35 -10.47 58.28
C PHE A 293 -37.03 -11.84 58.33
N ASP A 294 -37.97 -12.07 57.41
CA ASP A 294 -38.67 -13.35 57.28
C ASP A 294 -37.98 -14.30 56.27
N MET A 295 -38.47 -15.53 56.19
CA MET A 295 -38.01 -16.51 55.20
C MET A 295 -38.18 -16.02 53.75
N GLY A 296 -39.08 -15.06 53.51
CA GLY A 296 -39.27 -14.42 52.22
C GLY A 296 -38.11 -13.53 51.81
N LEU A 297 -37.38 -12.92 52.75
CA LEU A 297 -36.13 -12.20 52.45
C LEU A 297 -35.01 -13.16 52.05
N ALA A 298 -34.88 -14.30 52.75
CA ALA A 298 -33.92 -15.33 52.41
C ALA A 298 -34.19 -15.95 51.02
N ALA A 299 -35.48 -16.16 50.70
CA ALA A 299 -35.91 -16.59 49.38
C ALA A 299 -35.57 -15.56 48.29
N ASP A 300 -35.72 -14.26 48.55
CA ASP A 300 -35.30 -13.25 47.57
C ASP A 300 -33.79 -13.33 47.32
N PHE A 301 -32.94 -13.48 48.35
CA PHE A 301 -31.49 -13.61 48.13
C PHE A 301 -31.07 -14.84 47.31
N THR A 302 -31.96 -15.80 47.05
CA THR A 302 -31.64 -16.98 46.21
C THR A 302 -31.35 -16.61 44.75
N PHE A 303 -31.77 -15.45 44.21
CA PHE A 303 -31.33 -15.05 42.85
C PHE A 303 -29.80 -14.83 42.79
N LEU A 304 -29.10 -14.64 43.91
CA LEU A 304 -27.63 -14.60 43.92
C LEU A 304 -27.03 -15.94 43.50
N LEU A 305 -27.75 -17.05 43.66
CA LEU A 305 -27.36 -18.36 43.13
C LEU A 305 -27.43 -18.41 41.60
N LEU A 306 -28.14 -17.48 40.95
CA LEU A 306 -28.15 -17.35 39.50
C LEU A 306 -26.78 -16.89 38.97
N VAL A 307 -26.00 -16.16 39.77
CA VAL A 307 -24.66 -15.65 39.40
C VAL A 307 -23.70 -16.78 38.99
N PRO A 308 -23.43 -17.80 39.82
CA PRO A 308 -22.56 -18.91 39.43
C PRO A 308 -23.16 -19.73 38.28
N VAL A 309 -24.49 -19.86 38.19
CA VAL A 309 -25.16 -20.60 37.10
C VAL A 309 -24.94 -19.90 35.75
N VAL A 310 -25.18 -18.59 35.68
CA VAL A 310 -24.93 -17.79 34.46
C VAL A 310 -23.45 -17.82 34.10
N TYR A 311 -22.56 -17.70 35.08
CA TYR A 311 -21.12 -17.78 34.85
C TYR A 311 -20.70 -19.13 34.23
N ILE A 312 -21.17 -20.25 34.79
CA ILE A 312 -20.90 -21.60 34.27
C ILE A 312 -21.47 -21.76 32.86
N ALA A 313 -22.69 -21.29 32.61
CA ALA A 313 -23.34 -21.36 31.30
C ALA A 313 -22.55 -20.59 30.22
N VAL A 314 -22.16 -19.33 30.50
CA VAL A 314 -21.34 -18.52 29.58
C VAL A 314 -20.01 -19.20 29.29
N ARG A 315 -19.34 -19.74 30.33
CA ARG A 315 -18.08 -20.47 30.16
C ARG A 315 -18.25 -21.72 29.29
N ALA A 316 -19.34 -22.46 29.45
CA ALA A 316 -19.65 -23.63 28.63
C ALA A 316 -19.87 -23.22 27.16
N VAL A 317 -20.62 -22.15 26.91
CA VAL A 317 -20.86 -21.61 25.56
C VAL A 317 -19.55 -21.16 24.91
N VAL A 318 -18.69 -20.42 25.61
CA VAL A 318 -17.37 -20.00 25.08
C VAL A 318 -16.51 -21.22 24.75
N SER A 319 -16.52 -22.24 25.61
CA SER A 319 -15.81 -23.50 25.35
C SER A 319 -16.36 -24.21 24.12
N LEU A 320 -17.67 -24.26 23.94
CA LEU A 320 -18.30 -24.85 22.75
C LEU A 320 -17.89 -24.09 21.48
N ILE A 321 -18.00 -22.76 21.48
CA ILE A 321 -17.57 -21.90 20.37
C ILE A 321 -16.08 -22.14 20.04
N ALA A 322 -15.23 -22.26 21.06
CA ALA A 322 -13.80 -22.52 20.86
C ALA A 322 -13.55 -23.81 20.06
N HIS A 323 -14.29 -24.90 20.34
CA HIS A 323 -14.14 -26.16 19.61
C HIS A 323 -14.91 -26.21 18.30
N ALA A 324 -16.04 -25.51 18.19
CA ALA A 324 -16.89 -25.47 17.00
C ALA A 324 -16.32 -24.60 15.86
N GLY A 325 -15.03 -24.24 15.93
CA GLY A 325 -14.33 -23.46 14.90
C GLY A 325 -13.84 -22.09 15.37
N GLY A 326 -14.23 -21.62 16.56
CA GLY A 326 -13.74 -20.35 17.12
C GLY A 326 -12.23 -20.36 17.37
N GLY A 327 -11.67 -21.49 17.83
CA GLY A 327 -10.22 -21.66 17.98
C GLY A 327 -9.48 -21.64 16.64
N TRP A 328 -10.05 -22.26 15.60
CA TRP A 328 -9.51 -22.20 14.24
C TRP A 328 -9.55 -20.78 13.68
N LEU A 329 -10.68 -20.09 13.83
CA LEU A 329 -10.86 -18.73 13.35
C LEU A 329 -9.88 -17.78 14.05
N TYR A 330 -9.71 -17.92 15.36
CA TYR A 330 -8.75 -17.13 16.13
C TYR A 330 -7.30 -17.44 15.74
N ALA A 331 -6.93 -18.71 15.58
CA ALA A 331 -5.60 -19.10 15.11
C ALA A 331 -5.31 -18.58 13.70
N ALA A 332 -6.28 -18.69 12.78
CA ALA A 332 -6.18 -18.16 11.43
C ALA A 332 -6.04 -16.63 11.44
N PHE A 333 -6.80 -15.93 12.28
CA PHE A 333 -6.69 -14.49 12.47
C PHE A 333 -5.31 -14.09 13.03
N ALA A 334 -4.84 -14.75 14.09
CA ALA A 334 -3.55 -14.47 14.70
C ALA A 334 -2.37 -14.74 13.74
N ASN A 335 -2.37 -15.88 13.04
CA ASN A 335 -1.39 -16.16 12.00
C ASN A 335 -1.40 -15.12 10.89
N ARG A 336 -2.59 -14.65 10.50
CA ARG A 336 -2.72 -13.60 9.49
C ARG A 336 -2.17 -12.28 10.00
N MET A 337 -2.39 -11.93 11.27
CA MET A 337 -1.82 -10.71 11.88
C MET A 337 -0.30 -10.80 12.00
N ILE A 338 0.25 -11.93 12.46
CA ILE A 338 1.70 -12.12 12.57
C ILE A 338 2.36 -12.13 11.18
N SER A 339 1.81 -12.91 10.25
CA SER A 339 2.31 -12.94 8.87
C SER A 339 2.18 -11.57 8.21
N ALA A 340 1.08 -10.85 8.42
CA ALA A 340 0.93 -9.48 7.93
C ALA A 340 1.86 -8.49 8.63
N GLY A 341 2.28 -8.74 9.88
CA GLY A 341 3.28 -7.96 10.57
C GLY A 341 4.69 -8.19 10.01
N ILE A 342 5.06 -9.44 9.73
CA ILE A 342 6.34 -9.79 9.11
C ILE A 342 6.41 -9.29 7.66
N VAL A 343 5.39 -9.59 6.86
CA VAL A 343 5.24 -9.03 5.50
C VAL A 343 5.14 -7.51 5.58
N GLY A 344 4.49 -6.97 6.62
CA GLY A 344 4.39 -5.54 6.87
C GLY A 344 5.76 -4.89 7.08
N ALA A 345 6.62 -5.50 7.89
CA ALA A 345 7.97 -5.03 8.18
C ALA A 345 8.92 -5.19 6.99
N VAL A 346 8.77 -6.28 6.23
CA VAL A 346 9.63 -6.57 5.07
C VAL A 346 9.24 -5.74 3.84
N TYR A 347 7.95 -5.54 3.61
CA TYR A 347 7.44 -4.90 2.38
C TYR A 347 6.58 -3.66 2.63
N GLY A 348 6.55 -3.08 3.81
CA GLY A 348 5.75 -1.89 4.12
C GLY A 348 4.25 -2.05 3.91
N GLY A 349 3.61 -3.11 4.41
CA GLY A 349 2.21 -3.48 4.13
C GLY A 349 1.11 -2.57 4.74
N ASP A 350 1.35 -1.26 4.86
CA ASP A 350 0.50 -0.28 5.54
C ASP A 350 -0.65 0.30 4.69
N ALA A 351 -0.61 0.14 3.36
CA ALA A 351 -1.67 0.60 2.47
C ALA A 351 -2.98 -0.23 2.53
N ASP A 352 -4.01 0.22 1.82
CA ASP A 352 -5.31 -0.46 1.71
C ASP A 352 -5.26 -1.81 0.98
N ASP A 353 -4.23 -2.03 0.18
CA ASP A 353 -3.99 -3.25 -0.56
C ASP A 353 -3.11 -4.21 0.22
N ALA A 354 -3.40 -5.51 0.10
CA ALA A 354 -2.52 -6.56 0.58
C ALA A 354 -1.54 -6.92 -0.54
N LEU A 355 -0.27 -7.05 -0.18
CA LEU A 355 0.74 -7.65 -1.03
C LEU A 355 0.50 -9.17 -1.04
N VAL A 356 0.22 -9.72 -2.22
CA VAL A 356 -0.14 -11.14 -2.38
C VAL A 356 1.02 -11.95 -2.95
N ARG A 357 1.82 -11.34 -3.83
CA ARG A 357 2.93 -11.96 -4.52
C ARG A 357 3.96 -10.90 -4.93
N VAL A 358 5.20 -11.33 -5.07
CA VAL A 358 6.29 -10.58 -5.70
C VAL A 358 6.61 -11.24 -7.04
N GLU A 359 6.82 -10.45 -8.08
CA GLU A 359 7.22 -10.88 -9.41
C GLU A 359 8.48 -10.13 -9.85
N ARG A 360 9.27 -10.75 -10.73
CA ARG A 360 10.47 -10.12 -11.30
C ARG A 360 10.16 -9.13 -12.39
N VAL A 361 9.03 -9.32 -13.07
CA VAL A 361 8.51 -8.44 -14.11
C VAL A 361 7.27 -7.69 -13.63
N PRO A 362 6.94 -6.53 -14.21
CA PRO A 362 5.75 -5.79 -13.82
C PRO A 362 4.48 -6.64 -14.04
N PRO A 363 3.68 -6.97 -13.01
CA PRO A 363 2.53 -7.86 -13.14
C PRO A 363 1.41 -7.29 -14.03
N LEU A 364 1.41 -5.97 -14.24
CA LEU A 364 0.45 -5.29 -15.11
C LEU A 364 0.85 -5.36 -16.60
N LEU A 365 2.10 -5.72 -16.90
CA LEU A 365 2.71 -5.77 -18.23
C LEU A 365 3.34 -7.14 -18.46
N GLY A 366 2.55 -8.08 -18.97
CA GLY A 366 3.06 -9.40 -19.33
C GLY A 366 4.04 -9.30 -20.50
N GLY A 367 5.19 -9.96 -20.41
CA GLY A 367 6.17 -10.04 -21.50
C GLY A 367 7.20 -8.91 -21.53
N ALA A 368 7.40 -8.18 -20.42
CA ALA A 368 8.48 -7.20 -20.33
C ALA A 368 9.84 -7.83 -20.69
N GLN A 369 10.73 -7.07 -21.31
CA GLN A 369 12.06 -7.57 -21.65
C GLN A 369 12.88 -7.76 -20.37
N GLU A 370 13.54 -8.91 -20.25
CA GLU A 370 14.41 -9.21 -19.11
C GLU A 370 15.85 -9.31 -19.57
N LEU A 371 16.75 -8.66 -18.83
CA LEU A 371 18.19 -8.81 -18.93
C LEU A 371 18.72 -9.34 -17.61
N ALA A 372 19.09 -10.62 -17.62
CA ALA A 372 19.78 -11.24 -16.50
C ALA A 372 21.28 -10.96 -16.60
N ILE A 373 21.86 -10.36 -15.56
CA ILE A 373 23.31 -10.10 -15.48
C ILE A 373 23.90 -11.07 -14.45
N GLU A 374 24.91 -11.82 -14.88
CA GLU A 374 25.68 -12.69 -13.99
C GLU A 374 26.47 -11.85 -12.99
N ALA A 375 26.35 -12.15 -11.70
CA ALA A 375 26.92 -11.31 -10.65
C ALA A 375 28.45 -11.24 -10.67
N ALA A 376 29.11 -12.27 -11.21
CA ALA A 376 30.56 -12.29 -11.43
C ALA A 376 31.03 -11.15 -12.35
N GLU A 377 30.11 -10.61 -13.14
CA GLU A 377 30.38 -9.53 -14.05
C GLU A 377 30.17 -8.14 -13.42
N LEU A 378 29.43 -8.03 -12.30
CA LEU A 378 29.14 -6.76 -11.62
C LEU A 378 30.33 -6.30 -10.77
N GLY A 379 31.36 -5.77 -11.43
CA GLY A 379 32.29 -4.77 -10.87
C GLY A 379 33.08 -5.15 -9.60
N GLY A 380 33.37 -6.44 -9.37
CA GLY A 380 34.31 -6.85 -8.32
C GLY A 380 33.72 -7.03 -6.92
N VAL A 381 32.40 -7.19 -6.79
CA VAL A 381 31.80 -7.71 -5.54
C VAL A 381 32.07 -9.22 -5.49
N ASP A 382 33.17 -9.61 -4.85
CA ASP A 382 33.48 -11.01 -4.48
C ASP A 382 32.48 -11.48 -3.41
N ASP A 383 32.15 -12.78 -3.39
CA ASP A 383 31.37 -13.43 -2.32
C ASP A 383 31.90 -13.03 -0.93
N ARG A 384 33.20 -12.75 -0.81
CA ARG A 384 33.85 -12.22 0.39
C ARG A 384 33.26 -10.88 0.89
N ALA A 385 32.92 -9.94 0.01
CA ALA A 385 32.35 -8.65 0.39
C ALA A 385 30.95 -8.80 1.01
N ILE A 386 30.17 -9.79 0.55
CA ILE A 386 28.87 -10.14 1.13
C ILE A 386 29.05 -10.67 2.56
N PHE A 387 30.02 -11.56 2.76
CA PHE A 387 30.35 -12.10 4.09
C PHE A 387 30.84 -11.01 5.05
N GLU A 388 31.73 -10.13 4.61
CA GLU A 388 32.22 -9.01 5.43
C GLU A 388 31.08 -8.07 5.82
N SER A 389 30.13 -7.82 4.92
CA SER A 389 28.98 -6.96 5.18
C SER A 389 27.93 -7.60 6.10
N ALA A 390 27.69 -8.90 5.92
CA ALA A 390 26.88 -9.69 6.84
C ALA A 390 27.51 -9.72 8.25
N GLN A 391 28.84 -9.79 8.33
CA GLN A 391 29.57 -9.73 9.59
C GLN A 391 29.42 -8.35 10.26
N VAL A 392 29.56 -7.24 9.51
CA VAL A 392 29.32 -5.88 10.03
C VAL A 392 27.90 -5.73 10.57
N VAL A 393 26.90 -6.24 9.84
CA VAL A 393 25.50 -6.21 10.29
C VAL A 393 25.30 -7.05 11.55
N TYR A 394 25.91 -8.23 11.63
CA TYR A 394 25.87 -9.08 12.82
C TYR A 394 26.53 -8.40 14.04
N GLU A 395 27.70 -7.79 13.84
CA GLU A 395 28.42 -7.06 14.88
C GLU A 395 27.66 -5.82 15.35
N GLU A 396 27.03 -5.06 14.45
CA GLU A 396 26.16 -3.94 14.82
C GLU A 396 24.89 -4.38 15.53
N ALA A 397 24.26 -5.47 15.09
CA ALA A 397 23.09 -6.04 15.76
C ALA A 397 23.43 -6.47 17.19
N LEU A 398 24.56 -7.16 17.39
CA LEU A 398 25.07 -7.54 18.71
C LEU A 398 25.46 -6.33 19.57
N ALA A 399 26.07 -5.30 18.97
CA ALA A 399 26.46 -4.08 19.68
C ALA A 399 25.23 -3.27 20.13
N ASN A 400 24.16 -3.25 19.33
CA ASN A 400 22.90 -2.60 19.68
C ASN A 400 22.09 -3.40 20.70
N GLU A 401 22.19 -4.73 20.72
CA GLU A 401 21.58 -5.55 21.77
C GLU A 401 22.17 -5.24 23.17
N ARG A 402 23.43 -4.77 23.23
CA ARG A 402 24.10 -4.34 24.47
C ARG A 402 23.72 -2.95 24.95
N ARG A 403 23.15 -2.10 24.09
CA ARG A 403 22.59 -0.81 24.50
C ARG A 403 21.11 -1.02 24.79
N ALA A 404 20.59 -0.46 25.88
CA ALA A 404 19.24 -0.73 26.40
C ALA A 404 18.05 -0.27 25.50
N GLY A 405 18.24 -0.16 24.19
CA GLY A 405 17.21 -0.04 23.16
C GLY A 405 17.51 -1.04 22.04
N GLY A 406 17.04 -2.27 22.19
CA GLY A 406 17.32 -3.37 21.24
C GLY A 406 16.85 -3.11 19.82
N PHE A 407 17.38 -3.86 18.82
CA PHE A 407 17.01 -3.89 17.39
C PHE A 407 16.43 -2.58 16.79
N GLY A 408 16.98 -1.41 17.17
CA GLY A 408 16.20 -0.17 17.24
C GLY A 408 15.80 0.49 15.92
N ASP A 409 16.40 0.09 14.79
CA ASP A 409 16.03 0.63 13.48
C ASP A 409 16.22 -0.45 12.39
N PRO A 410 15.18 -1.25 12.09
CA PRO A 410 15.25 -2.26 11.04
C PRO A 410 15.53 -1.66 9.65
N ASP A 411 15.17 -0.40 9.40
CA ASP A 411 15.42 0.26 8.11
C ASP A 411 16.90 0.58 7.92
N ARG A 412 17.60 1.01 8.98
CA ARG A 412 19.06 1.22 8.95
C ARG A 412 19.83 -0.08 8.72
N MET A 413 19.43 -1.16 9.39
CA MET A 413 20.05 -2.48 9.21
C MET A 413 19.82 -3.02 7.79
N TRP A 414 18.60 -2.84 7.25
CA TRP A 414 18.29 -3.17 5.87
C TRP A 414 19.12 -2.36 4.88
N LYS A 415 19.31 -1.07 5.12
CA LYS A 415 20.15 -0.20 4.28
C LYS A 415 21.59 -0.69 4.20
N LEU A 416 22.20 -1.02 5.34
CA LEU A 416 23.58 -1.50 5.37
C LEU A 416 23.75 -2.83 4.64
N LEU A 417 22.77 -3.73 4.77
CA LEU A 417 22.68 -4.92 3.93
C LEU A 417 22.57 -4.51 2.45
N SER A 418 21.56 -3.75 2.06
CA SER A 418 21.31 -3.42 0.64
C SER A 418 22.46 -2.68 -0.04
N ASP A 419 23.15 -1.77 0.68
CA ASP A 419 24.27 -0.97 0.17
C ASP A 419 25.50 -1.81 -0.13
N ALA A 420 25.64 -2.94 0.56
CA ALA A 420 26.76 -3.85 0.38
C ALA A 420 26.46 -5.06 -0.51
N LEU A 421 25.19 -5.24 -0.89
CA LEU A 421 24.74 -6.32 -1.76
C LEU A 421 24.81 -5.92 -3.23
N TYR A 422 24.74 -6.90 -4.14
CA TYR A 422 24.75 -6.69 -5.60
C TYR A 422 23.65 -5.73 -6.07
N HIS A 423 22.62 -5.54 -5.25
CA HIS A 423 21.45 -4.74 -5.54
C HIS A 423 21.75 -3.30 -5.98
N ASN A 424 22.83 -2.68 -5.50
CA ASN A 424 23.24 -1.32 -5.88
C ASN A 424 24.37 -1.28 -6.94
N ALA A 425 24.91 -2.44 -7.32
CA ALA A 425 26.06 -2.53 -8.22
C ALA A 425 25.70 -2.26 -9.69
N TYR A 426 24.42 -2.43 -10.09
CA TYR A 426 23.97 -2.23 -11.48
C TYR A 426 24.36 -0.86 -12.05
N MET A 427 24.31 0.19 -11.23
CA MET A 427 24.57 1.58 -11.65
C MET A 427 26.06 1.91 -11.77
N ARG A 428 26.94 0.98 -11.43
CA ARG A 428 28.40 1.15 -11.51
C ARG A 428 29.02 0.41 -12.69
N ASP A 429 28.30 -0.54 -13.29
CA ASP A 429 28.81 -1.33 -14.41
C ASP A 429 28.59 -0.59 -15.75
N PRO A 430 29.67 -0.24 -16.48
CA PRO A 430 29.57 0.46 -17.76
C PRO A 430 28.76 -0.28 -18.82
N ARG A 431 28.76 -1.63 -18.82
CA ARG A 431 27.98 -2.42 -19.78
C ARG A 431 26.49 -2.30 -19.50
N VAL A 432 26.10 -2.29 -18.23
CA VAL A 432 24.70 -2.06 -17.83
C VAL A 432 24.25 -0.69 -18.28
N ILE A 433 25.06 0.34 -18.04
CA ILE A 433 24.76 1.71 -18.47
C ILE A 433 24.64 1.79 -20.00
N ALA A 434 25.55 1.15 -20.74
CA ALA A 434 25.50 1.09 -22.20
C ALA A 434 24.22 0.39 -22.71
N THR A 435 23.80 -0.70 -22.07
CA THR A 435 22.54 -1.41 -22.41
C THR A 435 21.30 -0.56 -22.11
N VAL A 436 21.32 0.20 -21.01
CA VAL A 436 20.25 1.15 -20.69
C VAL A 436 20.16 2.26 -21.72
N ALA A 437 21.30 2.85 -22.10
CA ALA A 437 21.36 3.85 -23.16
C ALA A 437 20.89 3.29 -24.50
N GLU A 438 21.26 2.05 -24.85
CA GLU A 438 20.79 1.35 -26.03
C GLU A 438 19.27 1.17 -26.02
N HIS A 439 18.72 0.67 -24.92
CA HIS A 439 17.29 0.44 -24.79
C HIS A 439 16.50 1.74 -24.95
N VAL A 440 16.91 2.81 -24.27
CA VAL A 440 16.27 4.13 -24.36
C VAL A 440 16.35 4.69 -25.78
N SER A 441 17.54 4.65 -26.40
CA SER A 441 17.75 5.12 -27.78
C SER A 441 16.90 4.33 -28.78
N ARG A 442 16.87 3.00 -28.68
CA ARG A 442 16.07 2.12 -29.53
C ARG A 442 14.58 2.41 -29.41
N CYS A 443 14.06 2.60 -28.19
CA CYS A 443 12.64 2.87 -28.02
C CYS A 443 12.27 4.28 -28.53
N LEU A 444 13.15 5.25 -28.36
CA LEU A 444 12.99 6.59 -28.93
C LEU A 444 12.87 6.55 -30.46
N SER A 445 13.72 5.77 -31.15
CA SER A 445 13.67 5.62 -32.61
C SER A 445 12.34 5.02 -33.09
N ARG A 446 11.72 4.13 -32.29
CA ARG A 446 10.41 3.53 -32.62
C ARG A 446 9.26 4.52 -32.50
N THR A 447 9.32 5.47 -31.57
CA THR A 447 8.26 6.50 -31.42
C THR A 447 8.33 7.58 -32.50
N ALA A 448 9.46 7.70 -33.20
CA ALA A 448 9.65 8.68 -34.28
C ALA A 448 9.23 8.16 -35.67
N ALA A 449 9.09 6.85 -35.83
CA ALA A 449 8.60 6.18 -37.04
C ALA A 449 7.08 5.97 -36.95
#